data_AF-A0A3M8C883-F1
#
_entry.id   AF-A0A3M8C883-F1
#
_cell.length_a   1.000
_cell.length_b   1.000
_cell.length_c   1.000
_cell.angle_alpha   90.00
_cell.angle_beta   90.00
_cell.angle_gamma   90.00
#
_symmetry.space_group_name_H-M   'P 1'
#
loop_
_entity.id
_entity.type
_entity.pdbx_description
1 polymer ?
#
loop_
_entity_poly.entity_id
_entity_poly.type
_entity_poly.pdbx_seq_one_letter_code
_entity_poly.pdbx_strand_id
1 'polypeptide(L)'
;MFTNQSNNELQSLLEPIRKRLGVRQLVRQLTIYGLWGMGGSVLLLLVARFWPIQYYAWLAIAVPLLALLTGGLLTLGKRPTLEQSAQVADEQGLAQRAVTAWEHRESQSVIALRQREDALGHLRRQLPKIVESILIWPQVRRNIYTMGGLLAVVVVLLIVPNPQDGRLAQMALEQQALEEAQQELAAIQEEAKTNNTLSEEQKKQLEELLEQAKEALAKADDPAERLSALRAAEKQLDKWRENEVRKQAALQRVQLALSNHTATSPLADALAKADRELLVEALQQTAQAMEAMSAQELEKLAKELEQTADQLSQEAMATGSKEAQQAAQQMAEAAQQLAQGQIPEGMLVLEQSMMQALTTAGQTQQGMLAAAQTAASLQQSQMTLASAAAGSQGSNNAAAGQGAQAGAGPSTPASGTATPGTGASQQPSGTAAGNTPGDSGTGTGNPAGTEGNGAGTEGNGAGAGNGAGAGNGAGTGTGAGIGAGNGAGSGTGAGSGQGGGAGLGAGNHELVTVPSQRIGDGSGPSDTVSGPLGAGPSQSQQSGNTQVSSGGTLPYAEVYGEYAEFARESMEKGSIPSDYQEVVKQYFSNIEPD
;
A
#
# COMPACT_ATOMS: atom_id res chain seq x y z
N MET A 1 19.29 -33.21 -76.97
CA MET A 1 18.71 -33.61 -75.66
C MET A 1 19.68 -33.47 -74.47
N PHE A 2 20.98 -33.20 -74.67
CA PHE A 2 21.98 -33.20 -73.58
C PHE A 2 22.12 -31.89 -72.78
N THR A 3 21.34 -30.85 -73.04
CA THR A 3 21.56 -29.51 -72.44
C THR A 3 20.91 -29.33 -71.07
N ASN A 4 19.71 -29.89 -70.85
CA ASN A 4 18.98 -29.75 -69.59
C ASN A 4 19.55 -30.61 -68.46
N GLN A 5 20.01 -31.84 -68.76
CA GLN A 5 20.51 -32.78 -67.74
C GLN A 5 21.75 -32.25 -67.02
N SER A 6 22.68 -31.73 -67.79
CA SER A 6 23.96 -31.16 -67.38
C SER A 6 23.87 -29.78 -66.72
N ASN A 7 22.83 -28.98 -67.04
CA ASN A 7 22.55 -27.74 -66.30
C ASN A 7 21.99 -28.06 -64.92
N ASN A 8 21.10 -29.05 -64.83
CA ASN A 8 20.63 -29.58 -63.55
C ASN A 8 21.77 -30.24 -62.75
N GLU A 9 22.74 -30.83 -63.44
CA GLU A 9 23.90 -31.47 -62.81
C GLU A 9 24.92 -30.46 -62.25
N LEU A 10 25.19 -29.38 -62.97
CA LEU A 10 26.04 -28.29 -62.45
C LEU A 10 25.41 -27.68 -61.19
N GLN A 11 24.08 -27.48 -61.21
CA GLN A 11 23.34 -27.00 -60.06
C GLN A 11 23.40 -27.98 -58.87
N SER A 12 23.24 -29.29 -59.10
CA SER A 12 23.27 -30.28 -58.03
C SER A 12 24.64 -30.43 -57.38
N LEU A 13 25.72 -30.26 -58.15
CA LEU A 13 27.09 -30.29 -57.63
C LEU A 13 27.49 -29.00 -56.88
N LEU A 14 26.91 -27.85 -57.24
CA LEU A 14 27.11 -26.59 -56.51
C LEU A 14 26.23 -26.47 -55.25
N GLU A 15 25.12 -27.19 -55.18
CA GLU A 15 24.20 -27.19 -54.03
C GLU A 15 24.83 -27.58 -52.68
N PRO A 16 25.68 -28.61 -52.54
CA PRO A 16 26.35 -28.92 -51.26
C PRO A 16 27.31 -27.81 -50.82
N ILE A 17 28.00 -27.15 -51.76
CA ILE A 17 28.86 -25.98 -51.49
C ILE A 17 27.99 -24.82 -51.01
N ARG A 18 26.87 -24.55 -51.69
CA ARG A 18 25.88 -23.54 -51.32
C ARG A 18 25.30 -23.77 -49.93
N LYS A 19 24.94 -25.01 -49.59
CA LYS A 19 24.42 -25.39 -48.27
C LYS A 19 25.47 -25.11 -47.19
N ARG A 20 26.72 -25.51 -47.39
CA ARG A 20 27.79 -25.29 -46.40
C ARG A 20 28.17 -23.81 -46.25
N LEU A 21 28.17 -23.03 -47.34
CA LEU A 21 28.29 -21.57 -47.30
C LEU A 21 27.13 -20.92 -46.55
N GLY A 22 25.91 -21.39 -46.79
CA GLY A 22 24.71 -20.93 -46.08
C GLY A 22 24.81 -21.20 -44.58
N VAL A 23 25.22 -22.41 -44.18
CA VAL A 23 25.47 -22.77 -42.77
C VAL A 23 26.56 -21.87 -42.17
N ARG A 24 27.66 -21.63 -42.88
CA ARG A 24 28.72 -20.72 -42.40
C ARG A 24 28.21 -19.29 -42.15
N GLN A 25 27.42 -18.75 -43.09
CA GLN A 25 26.83 -17.41 -42.95
C GLN A 25 25.79 -17.36 -41.82
N LEU A 26 24.97 -18.40 -41.69
CA LEU A 26 23.98 -18.55 -40.63
C LEU A 26 24.65 -18.56 -39.25
N VAL A 27 25.63 -19.44 -39.03
CA VAL A 27 26.35 -19.55 -37.75
C VAL A 27 27.09 -18.25 -37.43
N ARG A 28 27.70 -17.59 -38.42
CA ARG A 28 28.35 -16.29 -38.22
C ARG A 28 27.37 -15.20 -37.79
N GLN A 29 26.21 -15.10 -38.43
CA GLN A 29 25.22 -14.09 -38.05
C GLN A 29 24.62 -14.43 -36.69
N LEU A 30 24.20 -15.67 -36.43
CA LEU A 30 23.68 -16.08 -35.12
C LEU A 30 24.65 -15.79 -33.98
N THR A 31 25.96 -16.01 -34.18
CA THR A 31 26.96 -15.69 -33.14
C THR A 31 27.17 -14.20 -32.94
N ILE A 32 27.05 -13.36 -33.97
CA ILE A 32 27.12 -11.88 -33.84
C ILE A 32 25.87 -11.35 -33.14
N TYR A 33 24.69 -11.75 -33.57
CA TYR A 33 23.43 -11.32 -32.96
C TYR A 33 23.28 -11.87 -31.54
N GLY A 34 23.70 -13.11 -31.28
CA GLY A 34 23.76 -13.68 -29.93
C GLY A 34 24.70 -12.90 -29.01
N LEU A 35 25.82 -12.38 -29.53
CA LEU A 35 26.74 -11.54 -28.76
C LEU A 35 26.11 -10.18 -28.41
N TRP A 36 25.41 -9.54 -29.35
CA TRP A 36 24.64 -8.32 -29.07
C TRP A 36 23.51 -8.57 -28.08
N GLY A 37 22.79 -9.69 -28.21
CA GLY A 37 21.74 -10.09 -27.30
C GLY A 37 22.24 -10.31 -25.88
N MET A 38 23.32 -11.08 -25.72
CA MET A 38 23.96 -11.31 -24.42
C MET A 38 24.52 -10.01 -23.81
N GLY A 39 25.15 -9.15 -24.62
CA GLY A 39 25.62 -7.84 -24.17
C GLY A 39 24.46 -6.95 -23.70
N GLY A 40 23.34 -6.98 -24.42
CA GLY A 40 22.10 -6.30 -24.02
C GLY A 40 21.54 -6.82 -22.70
N SER A 41 21.52 -8.14 -22.48
CA SER A 41 21.10 -8.74 -21.20
C SER A 41 21.98 -8.31 -20.03
N VAL A 42 23.31 -8.31 -20.21
CA VAL A 42 24.23 -7.84 -19.17
C VAL A 42 23.97 -6.37 -18.84
N LEU A 43 23.81 -5.52 -19.86
CA LEU A 43 23.51 -4.11 -19.65
C LEU A 43 22.17 -3.91 -18.92
N LEU A 44 21.13 -4.64 -19.31
CA LEU A 44 19.82 -4.60 -18.66
C LEU A 44 19.91 -5.00 -17.18
N LEU A 45 20.63 -6.08 -16.86
CA LEU A 45 20.82 -6.54 -15.47
C LEU A 45 21.62 -5.55 -14.63
N LEU A 46 22.61 -4.87 -15.22
CA LEU A 46 23.35 -3.80 -14.54
C LEU A 46 22.46 -2.59 -14.26
N VAL A 47 21.64 -2.18 -15.23
CA VAL A 47 20.70 -1.06 -15.08
C VAL A 47 19.61 -1.40 -14.05
N ALA A 48 19.09 -2.62 -14.05
CA ALA A 48 18.09 -3.10 -13.09
C ALA A 48 18.59 -3.10 -11.63
N ARG A 49 19.90 -2.96 -11.41
CA ARG A 49 20.49 -2.81 -10.07
C ARG A 49 20.37 -1.39 -9.51
N PHE A 50 20.25 -0.40 -10.40
CA PHE A 50 20.10 1.01 -10.03
C PHE A 50 18.65 1.49 -10.14
N TRP A 51 17.87 0.92 -11.05
CA TRP A 51 16.46 1.26 -11.25
C TRP A 51 15.53 0.05 -11.08
N PRO A 52 14.38 0.21 -10.42
CA PRO A 52 13.41 -0.86 -10.22
C PRO A 52 12.65 -1.13 -11.53
N ILE A 53 13.18 -2.03 -12.35
CA ILE A 53 12.55 -2.46 -13.61
C ILE A 53 11.72 -3.71 -13.34
N GLN A 54 10.42 -3.64 -13.59
CA GLN A 54 9.53 -4.80 -13.52
C GLN A 54 9.96 -5.89 -14.52
N TYR A 55 9.89 -7.16 -14.10
CA TYR A 55 10.15 -8.34 -14.94
C TYR A 55 11.55 -8.40 -15.60
N TYR A 56 12.56 -7.74 -15.05
CA TYR A 56 13.91 -7.66 -15.65
C TYR A 56 14.54 -9.04 -15.92
N ALA A 57 14.31 -10.03 -15.06
CA ALA A 57 14.84 -11.39 -15.24
C ALA A 57 14.28 -12.07 -16.49
N TRP A 58 12.97 -11.90 -16.76
CA TRP A 58 12.33 -12.40 -17.97
C TRP A 58 12.83 -11.67 -19.22
N LEU A 59 12.99 -10.34 -19.14
CA LEU A 59 13.54 -9.55 -20.25
C LEU A 59 14.98 -9.96 -20.58
N ALA A 60 15.81 -10.24 -19.57
CA ALA A 60 17.19 -10.68 -19.75
C ALA A 60 17.29 -12.02 -20.52
N ILE A 61 16.27 -12.88 -20.45
CA ILE A 61 16.17 -14.13 -21.23
C ILE A 61 15.56 -13.86 -22.61
N ALA A 62 14.58 -12.97 -22.71
CA ALA A 62 13.88 -12.68 -23.96
C ALA A 62 14.77 -11.97 -25.00
N VAL A 63 15.58 -11.00 -24.58
CA VAL A 63 16.48 -10.22 -25.46
C VAL A 63 17.41 -11.10 -26.32
N PRO A 64 18.15 -12.09 -25.78
CA PRO A 64 19.05 -12.91 -26.59
C PRO A 64 18.27 -13.86 -27.52
N LEU A 65 17.09 -14.33 -27.12
CA LEU A 65 16.22 -15.14 -27.99
C LEU A 65 15.73 -14.32 -29.18
N LEU A 66 15.27 -13.08 -28.95
CA LEU A 66 14.86 -12.16 -30.02
C LEU A 66 16.03 -11.80 -30.94
N ALA A 67 17.23 -11.58 -30.39
CA ALA A 67 18.43 -11.33 -31.19
C ALA A 67 18.78 -12.54 -32.08
N LEU A 68 18.72 -13.76 -31.54
CA LEU A 68 18.96 -14.98 -32.33
C LEU A 68 17.89 -15.18 -33.41
N LEU A 69 16.62 -14.93 -33.10
CA LEU A 69 15.52 -15.01 -34.07
C LEU A 69 15.70 -14.00 -35.21
N THR A 70 15.98 -12.74 -34.89
CA THR A 70 16.22 -11.69 -35.89
C THR A 70 17.44 -12.00 -36.75
N GLY A 71 18.53 -12.49 -36.15
CA GLY A 71 19.69 -12.99 -36.88
C GLY A 71 19.34 -14.14 -37.83
N GLY A 72 18.54 -15.11 -37.38
CA GLY A 72 18.05 -16.21 -38.22
C GLY A 72 17.17 -15.74 -39.39
N LEU A 73 16.18 -14.87 -39.13
CA LEU A 73 15.30 -14.30 -40.15
C LEU A 73 16.06 -13.50 -41.22
N LEU A 74 17.03 -12.67 -40.82
CA LEU A 74 17.84 -11.89 -41.76
C LEU A 74 18.75 -12.78 -42.63
N THR A 75 19.24 -13.91 -42.10
CA THR A 75 20.02 -14.86 -42.91
C THR A 75 19.17 -15.59 -43.95
N LEU A 76 17.89 -15.88 -43.64
CA LEU A 76 16.97 -16.54 -44.55
C LEU A 76 16.72 -15.71 -45.82
N GLY A 77 16.73 -14.37 -45.70
CA GLY A 77 16.64 -13.45 -46.83
C GLY A 77 17.94 -13.26 -47.63
N LYS A 78 19.10 -13.57 -47.05
CA LYS A 78 20.43 -13.39 -47.66
C LYS A 78 21.10 -14.74 -47.98
N ARG A 79 20.36 -15.70 -48.54
CA ARG A 79 20.93 -17.00 -48.93
C ARG A 79 21.99 -16.84 -50.03
N PRO A 80 23.13 -17.56 -49.95
CA PRO A 80 24.16 -17.48 -50.97
C PRO A 80 23.62 -17.93 -52.33
N THR A 81 24.05 -17.24 -53.39
CA THR A 81 23.67 -17.56 -54.76
C THR A 81 24.51 -18.72 -55.29
N LEU A 82 24.03 -19.40 -56.33
CA LEU A 82 24.78 -20.47 -56.99
C LEU A 82 26.08 -19.94 -57.64
N GLU A 83 26.06 -18.68 -58.09
CA GLU A 83 27.22 -17.96 -58.60
C GLU A 83 28.31 -17.77 -57.53
N GLN A 84 27.95 -17.32 -56.32
CA GLN A 84 28.88 -17.25 -55.19
C GLN A 84 29.45 -18.62 -54.81
N SER A 85 28.67 -19.69 -55.01
CA SER A 85 29.12 -21.06 -54.75
C SER A 85 30.12 -21.52 -55.82
N ALA A 86 29.94 -21.09 -57.06
CA ALA A 86 30.89 -21.33 -58.15
C ALA A 86 32.19 -20.55 -57.96
N GLN A 87 32.13 -19.29 -57.52
CA GLN A 87 33.31 -18.48 -57.19
C GLN A 87 34.16 -19.13 -56.08
N VAL A 88 33.52 -19.58 -55.00
CA VAL A 88 34.20 -20.28 -53.91
C VAL A 88 34.78 -21.64 -54.35
N ALA A 89 34.13 -22.33 -55.29
CA ALA A 89 34.69 -23.54 -55.88
C ALA A 89 35.96 -23.25 -56.69
N ASP A 90 35.98 -22.13 -57.44
CA ASP A 90 37.13 -21.70 -58.24
C ASP A 90 38.32 -21.25 -57.40
N GLU A 91 38.08 -20.56 -56.28
CA GLU A 91 39.10 -20.19 -55.29
C GLU A 91 39.83 -21.42 -54.68
N GLN A 92 39.18 -22.58 -54.70
CA GLN A 92 39.71 -23.85 -54.15
C GLN A 92 40.36 -24.75 -55.21
N GLY A 93 40.71 -24.19 -56.38
CA GLY A 93 41.56 -24.85 -57.37
C GLY A 93 40.90 -25.20 -58.70
N LEU A 94 39.68 -24.71 -58.98
CA LEU A 94 39.03 -24.88 -60.28
C LEU A 94 39.36 -23.78 -61.31
N ALA A 95 40.11 -22.73 -60.92
CA ALA A 95 40.69 -21.74 -61.83
C ALA A 95 39.67 -21.13 -62.83
N GLN A 96 38.58 -20.57 -62.28
CA GLN A 96 37.47 -19.91 -63.01
C GLN A 96 36.59 -20.82 -63.87
N ARG A 97 36.80 -22.14 -63.84
CA ARG A 97 36.04 -23.10 -64.65
C ARG A 97 34.60 -23.23 -64.15
N ALA A 98 34.35 -23.17 -62.85
CA ALA A 98 33.01 -23.29 -62.29
C ALA A 98 32.15 -22.05 -62.58
N VAL A 99 32.72 -20.85 -62.45
CA VAL A 99 32.06 -19.57 -62.77
C VAL A 99 31.77 -19.47 -64.27
N THR A 100 32.76 -19.75 -65.13
CA THR A 100 32.60 -19.71 -66.59
C THR A 100 31.52 -20.69 -67.06
N ALA A 101 31.47 -21.90 -66.49
CA ALA A 101 30.44 -22.89 -66.78
C ALA A 101 29.04 -22.46 -66.30
N TRP A 102 28.95 -21.68 -65.22
CA TRP A 102 27.70 -21.15 -64.67
C TRP A 102 27.16 -19.94 -65.45
N GLU A 103 28.04 -19.04 -65.91
CA GLU A 103 27.69 -17.88 -66.73
C GLU A 103 27.21 -18.29 -68.12
N HIS A 104 27.90 -19.25 -68.75
CA HIS A 104 27.57 -19.74 -70.09
C HIS A 104 26.61 -20.94 -70.09
N ARG A 105 25.90 -21.21 -68.99
CA ARG A 105 25.00 -22.37 -68.85
C ARG A 105 23.89 -22.46 -69.92
N GLU A 106 23.50 -21.32 -70.49
CA GLU A 106 22.45 -21.22 -71.52
C GLU A 106 23.03 -21.24 -72.95
N SER A 107 24.35 -21.10 -73.11
CA SER A 107 25.03 -21.11 -74.40
C SER A 107 25.12 -22.52 -74.98
N GLN A 108 24.69 -22.68 -76.23
CA GLN A 108 24.79 -23.96 -76.97
C GLN A 108 26.02 -24.04 -77.87
N SER A 109 26.96 -23.10 -77.74
CA SER A 109 28.21 -23.17 -78.49
C SER A 109 29.00 -24.43 -78.12
N VAL A 110 29.67 -25.04 -79.11
CA VAL A 110 30.47 -26.26 -78.91
C VAL A 110 31.54 -26.05 -77.83
N ILE A 111 32.11 -24.84 -77.77
CA ILE A 111 33.11 -24.45 -76.77
C ILE A 111 32.48 -24.41 -75.37
N ALA A 112 31.31 -23.79 -75.21
CA ALA A 112 30.63 -23.73 -73.90
C ALA A 112 30.24 -25.12 -73.39
N LEU A 113 29.83 -26.04 -74.28
CA LEU A 113 29.52 -27.42 -73.89
C LEU A 113 30.76 -28.16 -73.37
N ARG A 114 31.90 -28.03 -74.07
CA ARG A 114 33.17 -28.64 -73.65
C ARG A 114 33.71 -28.05 -72.36
N GLN A 115 33.60 -26.73 -72.19
CA GLN A 115 33.99 -26.05 -70.95
C GLN A 115 33.13 -26.51 -69.76
N ARG A 116 31.83 -26.71 -69.96
CA ARG A 116 30.94 -27.22 -68.91
C ARG A 116 31.24 -28.68 -68.55
N GLU A 117 31.49 -29.54 -69.53
CA GLU A 117 31.91 -30.93 -69.27
C GLU A 117 33.23 -31.00 -68.49
N ASP A 118 34.20 -30.16 -68.84
CA ASP A 118 35.47 -30.06 -68.12
C ASP A 118 35.26 -29.58 -66.67
N ALA A 119 34.44 -28.55 -66.47
CA ALA A 119 34.08 -28.04 -65.14
C ALA A 119 33.37 -29.10 -64.29
N LEU A 120 32.40 -29.83 -64.84
CA LEU A 120 31.70 -30.92 -64.14
C LEU A 120 32.65 -32.04 -63.73
N GLY A 121 33.57 -32.43 -64.61
CA GLY A 121 34.56 -33.48 -64.33
C GLY A 121 35.49 -33.12 -63.16
N HIS A 122 35.97 -31.87 -63.12
CA HIS A 122 36.82 -31.37 -62.03
C HIS A 122 36.03 -31.16 -60.73
N LEU A 123 34.82 -30.59 -60.83
CA LEU A 123 33.95 -30.36 -59.68
C LEU A 123 33.58 -31.67 -58.99
N ARG A 124 33.21 -32.72 -59.71
CA ARG A 124 32.92 -34.06 -59.13
C ARG A 124 34.11 -34.62 -58.34
N ARG A 125 35.34 -34.44 -58.83
CA ARG A 125 36.56 -34.99 -58.20
C ARG A 125 36.99 -34.20 -56.96
N GLN A 126 36.83 -32.88 -56.99
CA GLN A 126 37.32 -31.99 -55.94
C GLN A 126 36.24 -31.59 -54.93
N LEU A 127 34.96 -31.88 -55.20
CA LEU A 127 33.82 -31.56 -54.34
C LEU A 127 34.04 -31.86 -52.84
N PRO A 128 34.47 -33.07 -52.41
CA PRO A 128 34.63 -33.34 -50.99
C PRO A 128 35.70 -32.44 -50.34
N LYS A 129 36.79 -32.16 -51.05
CA LYS A 129 37.89 -31.30 -50.58
C LYS A 129 37.46 -29.83 -50.49
N ILE A 130 36.74 -29.33 -51.50
CA ILE A 130 36.21 -27.96 -51.54
C ILE A 130 35.23 -27.75 -50.39
N VAL A 131 34.31 -28.70 -50.20
CA VAL A 131 33.35 -28.67 -49.11
C VAL A 131 34.08 -28.67 -47.76
N GLU A 132 35.08 -29.54 -47.54
CA GLU A 132 35.86 -29.60 -46.31
C GLU A 132 36.68 -28.33 -46.01
N SER A 133 37.23 -27.68 -47.04
CA SER A 133 38.01 -26.44 -46.94
C SER A 133 37.23 -25.24 -46.39
N ILE A 134 35.89 -25.31 -46.39
CA ILE A 134 35.03 -24.29 -45.78
C ILE A 134 35.04 -24.50 -44.26
N LEU A 135 36.06 -23.94 -43.60
CA LEU A 135 36.22 -23.96 -42.15
C LEU A 135 35.29 -22.92 -41.48
N ILE A 136 34.32 -23.42 -40.70
CA ILE A 136 33.35 -22.58 -39.96
C ILE A 136 33.94 -22.16 -38.61
N TRP A 137 34.57 -23.10 -37.90
CA TRP A 137 35.04 -22.96 -36.52
C TRP A 137 36.01 -21.80 -36.23
N PRO A 138 37.10 -21.57 -37.00
CA PRO A 138 38.10 -20.56 -36.64
C PRO A 138 37.57 -19.13 -36.64
N GLN A 139 36.50 -18.86 -37.40
CA GLN A 139 35.89 -17.52 -37.49
C GLN A 139 34.86 -17.25 -36.38
N VAL A 140 34.23 -18.30 -35.84
CA VAL A 140 33.15 -18.17 -34.85
C VAL A 140 33.62 -18.48 -33.42
N ARG A 141 34.73 -19.23 -33.25
CA ARG A 141 35.25 -19.63 -31.94
C ARG A 141 35.42 -18.47 -30.96
N ARG A 142 35.93 -17.31 -31.43
CA ARG A 142 36.13 -16.13 -30.58
C ARG A 142 34.80 -15.62 -30.04
N ASN A 143 33.80 -15.50 -30.92
CA ASN A 143 32.48 -15.01 -30.56
C ASN A 143 31.74 -16.00 -29.64
N ILE A 144 31.93 -17.31 -29.85
CA ILE A 144 31.36 -18.35 -28.99
C ILE A 144 31.97 -18.29 -27.58
N TYR A 145 33.29 -18.17 -27.45
CA TYR A 145 33.92 -18.03 -26.14
C TYR A 145 33.50 -16.75 -25.42
N THR A 146 33.42 -15.62 -26.12
CA THR A 146 32.93 -14.37 -25.52
C THR A 146 31.45 -14.47 -25.13
N MET A 147 30.62 -15.14 -25.92
CA MET A 147 29.22 -15.38 -25.61
C MET A 147 29.07 -16.28 -24.38
N GLY A 148 29.89 -17.32 -24.26
CA GLY A 148 29.95 -18.17 -23.06
C GLY A 148 30.41 -17.40 -21.81
N GLY A 149 31.38 -16.49 -21.95
CA GLY A 149 31.80 -15.59 -20.88
C GLY A 149 30.69 -14.63 -20.45
N LEU A 150 29.99 -14.01 -21.42
CA LEU A 150 28.83 -13.15 -21.13
C LEU A 150 27.68 -13.92 -20.48
N LEU A 151 27.41 -15.15 -20.93
CA LEU A 151 26.42 -16.03 -20.31
C LEU A 151 26.79 -16.31 -18.85
N ALA A 152 28.06 -16.59 -18.55
CA ALA A 152 28.52 -16.78 -17.17
C ALA A 152 28.28 -15.51 -16.33
N VAL A 153 28.55 -14.31 -16.88
CA VAL A 153 28.26 -13.03 -16.21
C VAL A 153 26.76 -12.85 -15.96
N VAL A 154 25.91 -13.17 -16.94
CA VAL A 154 24.44 -13.13 -16.78
C VAL A 154 23.99 -14.06 -15.65
N VAL A 155 24.49 -15.30 -15.62
CA VAL A 155 24.16 -16.27 -14.57
C VAL A 155 24.59 -15.76 -13.20
N VAL A 156 25.80 -15.19 -13.08
CA VAL A 156 26.28 -14.59 -11.83
C VAL A 156 25.39 -13.42 -11.41
N LEU A 157 25.03 -12.51 -12.33
CA LEU A 157 24.18 -11.36 -12.03
C LEU A 157 22.74 -11.75 -11.64
N LEU A 158 22.23 -12.89 -12.10
CA LEU A 158 20.93 -13.42 -11.69
C LEU A 158 20.97 -14.10 -10.31
N ILE A 159 22.11 -14.65 -9.90
CA ILE A 159 22.28 -15.27 -8.58
C ILE A 159 22.56 -14.21 -7.49
N VAL A 160 23.29 -13.15 -7.84
CA VAL A 160 23.61 -12.07 -6.90
C VAL A 160 22.33 -11.29 -6.56
N PRO A 161 21.94 -11.17 -5.27
CA PRO A 161 20.74 -10.45 -4.87
C PRO A 161 20.73 -9.02 -5.42
N ASN A 162 19.60 -8.62 -6.02
CA ASN A 162 19.41 -7.26 -6.49
C ASN A 162 18.76 -6.41 -5.39
N PRO A 163 19.40 -5.32 -4.93
CA PRO A 163 18.82 -4.44 -3.91
C PRO A 163 17.47 -3.82 -4.31
N GLN A 164 17.18 -3.72 -5.62
CA GLN A 164 15.90 -3.19 -6.09
C GLN A 164 14.76 -4.22 -6.00
N ASP A 165 15.03 -5.51 -5.78
CA ASP A 165 13.99 -6.53 -5.63
C ASP A 165 13.13 -6.27 -4.39
N GLY A 166 13.75 -5.79 -3.30
CA GLY A 166 13.03 -5.38 -2.10
C GLY A 166 12.08 -4.21 -2.35
N ARG A 167 12.50 -3.22 -3.14
CA ARG A 167 11.65 -2.08 -3.52
C ARG A 167 10.52 -2.50 -4.47
N LEU A 168 10.78 -3.41 -5.40
CA LEU A 168 9.74 -3.97 -6.28
C LEU A 168 8.69 -4.75 -5.48
N ALA A 169 9.13 -5.55 -4.51
CA ALA A 169 8.22 -6.27 -3.61
C ALA A 169 7.40 -5.30 -2.74
N GLN A 170 8.00 -4.21 -2.25
CA GLN A 170 7.29 -3.17 -1.50
C GLN A 170 6.23 -2.46 -2.36
N MET A 171 6.59 -2.03 -3.57
CA MET A 171 5.63 -1.42 -4.49
C MET A 171 4.49 -2.38 -4.83
N ALA A 172 4.76 -3.68 -4.97
CA ALA A 172 3.73 -4.68 -5.20
C ALA A 172 2.81 -4.87 -3.98
N LEU A 173 3.36 -4.92 -2.77
CA LEU A 173 2.59 -4.99 -1.53
C LEU A 173 1.72 -3.74 -1.31
N GLU A 174 2.27 -2.55 -1.58
CA GLU A 174 1.50 -1.30 -1.52
C GLU A 174 0.37 -1.26 -2.54
N GLN A 175 0.62 -1.73 -3.77
CA GLN A 175 -0.43 -1.84 -4.80
C GLN A 175 -1.51 -2.84 -4.39
N GLN A 176 -1.15 -3.99 -3.83
CA GLN A 176 -2.13 -4.96 -3.32
C GLN A 176 -2.95 -4.39 -2.16
N ALA A 177 -2.30 -3.75 -1.19
CA ALA A 177 -2.99 -3.11 -0.08
C ALA A 177 -3.94 -1.99 -0.54
N LEU A 178 -3.56 -1.25 -1.58
CA LEU A 178 -4.41 -0.24 -2.20
C LEU A 178 -5.63 -0.86 -2.87
N GLU A 179 -5.45 -1.94 -3.65
CA GLU A 179 -6.55 -2.66 -4.29
C GLU A 179 -7.50 -3.26 -3.26
N GLU A 180 -6.98 -3.86 -2.18
CA GLU A 180 -7.79 -4.40 -1.08
C GLU A 180 -8.61 -3.29 -0.38
N ALA A 181 -7.97 -2.16 -0.03
CA ALA A 181 -8.68 -1.02 0.57
C ALA A 181 -9.77 -0.47 -0.34
N GLN A 182 -9.52 -0.38 -1.65
CA GLN A 182 -10.53 0.05 -2.63
C GLN A 182 -11.68 -0.96 -2.76
N GLN A 183 -11.40 -2.27 -2.67
CA GLN A 183 -12.42 -3.32 -2.69
C GLN A 183 -13.29 -3.30 -1.44
N GLU A 184 -12.71 -3.10 -0.25
CA GLU A 184 -13.47 -2.94 1.00
C GLU A 184 -14.44 -1.75 0.92
N LEU A 185 -13.94 -0.59 0.48
CA LEU A 185 -14.77 0.59 0.25
C LEU A 185 -15.86 0.35 -0.83
N ALA A 186 -15.63 -0.53 -1.80
CA ALA A 186 -16.62 -0.91 -2.82
C ALA A 186 -17.70 -1.85 -2.29
N ALA A 187 -17.32 -2.83 -1.47
CA ALA A 187 -18.27 -3.73 -0.83
C ALA A 187 -19.30 -2.95 0.01
N ILE A 188 -18.84 -1.95 0.77
CA ILE A 188 -19.70 -1.15 1.64
C ILE A 188 -20.61 -0.23 0.83
N GLN A 189 -20.10 0.34 -0.27
CA GLN A 189 -20.93 1.14 -1.17
C GLN A 189 -22.09 0.30 -1.74
N GLU A 190 -21.85 -0.97 -2.09
CA GLU A 190 -22.90 -1.88 -2.55
C GLU A 190 -23.85 -2.32 -1.42
N GLU A 191 -23.33 -2.58 -0.21
CA GLU A 191 -24.16 -2.88 0.96
C GLU A 191 -25.08 -1.70 1.31
N ALA A 192 -24.56 -0.47 1.25
CA ALA A 192 -25.35 0.74 1.45
C ALA A 192 -26.45 0.93 0.40
N LYS A 193 -26.18 0.60 -0.87
CA LYS A 193 -27.16 0.68 -1.97
C LYS A 193 -28.31 -0.32 -1.82
N THR A 194 -27.98 -1.54 -1.40
CA THR A 194 -28.94 -2.65 -1.28
C THR A 194 -29.78 -2.57 -0.01
N ASN A 195 -29.38 -1.75 0.96
CA ASN A 195 -30.12 -1.55 2.20
C ASN A 195 -31.38 -0.70 1.98
N ASN A 196 -32.56 -1.33 2.07
CA ASN A 196 -33.87 -0.69 1.83
C ASN A 196 -34.36 0.21 2.96
N THR A 197 -33.64 0.27 4.07
CA THR A 197 -34.09 0.92 5.29
C THR A 197 -33.27 2.17 5.64
N LEU A 198 -32.15 2.41 4.96
CA LEU A 198 -31.51 3.72 4.84
C LEU A 198 -32.36 4.67 3.99
N SER A 199 -32.45 5.94 4.38
CA SER A 199 -33.10 6.95 3.54
C SER A 199 -32.29 7.22 2.27
N GLU A 200 -32.95 7.66 1.20
CA GLU A 200 -32.27 8.00 -0.06
C GLU A 200 -31.21 9.11 0.11
N GLU A 201 -31.44 10.05 1.04
CA GLU A 201 -30.46 11.08 1.38
C GLU A 201 -29.24 10.49 2.11
N GLN A 202 -29.45 9.57 3.05
CA GLN A 202 -28.37 8.87 3.77
C GLN A 202 -27.53 8.01 2.84
N LYS A 203 -28.17 7.28 1.91
CA LYS A 203 -27.46 6.48 0.89
C LYS A 203 -26.54 7.37 0.05
N LYS A 204 -27.06 8.51 -0.42
CA LYS A 204 -26.29 9.43 -1.27
C LYS A 204 -25.11 10.05 -0.52
N GLN A 205 -25.29 10.46 0.74
CA GLN A 205 -24.21 11.03 1.55
C GLN A 205 -23.10 10.00 1.80
N LEU A 206 -23.46 8.77 2.14
CA LEU A 206 -22.50 7.69 2.37
C LEU A 206 -21.78 7.30 1.07
N GLU A 207 -22.50 7.22 -0.05
CA GLU A 207 -21.93 6.97 -1.37
C GLU A 207 -20.93 8.05 -1.77
N GLU A 208 -21.28 9.33 -1.61
CA GLU A 208 -20.38 10.44 -1.94
C GLU A 208 -19.11 10.43 -1.07
N LEU A 209 -19.23 10.13 0.23
CA LEU A 209 -18.08 10.00 1.13
C LEU A 209 -17.15 8.85 0.70
N LEU A 210 -17.72 7.68 0.41
CA LEU A 210 -16.96 6.51 -0.03
C LEU A 210 -16.30 6.73 -1.40
N GLU A 211 -16.97 7.41 -2.33
CA GLU A 211 -16.43 7.74 -3.64
C GLU A 211 -15.28 8.76 -3.53
N GLN A 212 -15.46 9.81 -2.72
CA GLN A 212 -14.39 10.78 -2.41
C GLN A 212 -13.18 10.10 -1.77
N ALA A 213 -13.40 9.16 -0.83
CA ALA A 213 -12.33 8.39 -0.22
C ALA A 213 -11.56 7.57 -1.28
N LYS A 214 -12.25 6.79 -2.11
CA LYS A 214 -11.62 6.00 -3.18
C LYS A 214 -10.82 6.86 -4.16
N GLU A 215 -11.39 7.99 -4.59
CA GLU A 215 -10.71 8.89 -5.53
C GLU A 215 -9.46 9.52 -4.89
N ALA A 216 -9.54 9.90 -3.62
CA ALA A 216 -8.41 10.43 -2.87
C ALA A 216 -7.30 9.37 -2.67
N LEU A 217 -7.66 8.10 -2.42
CA LEU A 217 -6.69 6.99 -2.39
C LEU A 217 -6.03 6.78 -3.76
N ALA A 218 -6.79 6.88 -4.86
CA ALA A 218 -6.27 6.67 -6.20
C ALA A 218 -5.34 7.82 -6.68
N LYS A 219 -5.57 9.05 -6.22
CA LYS A 219 -4.76 10.23 -6.57
C LYS A 219 -3.48 10.36 -5.74
N ALA A 220 -3.43 9.77 -4.56
CA ALA A 220 -2.30 9.93 -3.64
C ALA A 220 -1.05 9.14 -4.10
N ASP A 221 0.05 9.87 -4.25
CA ASP A 221 1.32 9.32 -4.75
C ASP A 221 2.09 8.57 -3.65
N ASP A 222 1.99 9.04 -2.40
CA ASP A 222 2.73 8.51 -1.25
C ASP A 222 1.82 7.79 -0.23
N PRO A 223 2.29 6.72 0.45
CA PRO A 223 1.56 6.05 1.54
C PRO A 223 1.09 7.00 2.65
N ALA A 224 1.84 8.05 3.01
CA ALA A 224 1.40 8.99 4.04
C ALA A 224 0.17 9.79 3.58
N GLU A 225 0.15 10.20 2.32
CA GLU A 225 -1.00 10.91 1.71
C GLU A 225 -2.23 10.00 1.64
N ARG A 226 -2.07 8.73 1.27
CA ARG A 226 -3.18 7.74 1.27
C ARG A 226 -3.80 7.58 2.66
N LEU A 227 -2.98 7.48 3.70
CA LEU A 227 -3.48 7.42 5.09
C LEU A 227 -4.17 8.72 5.51
N SER A 228 -3.65 9.87 5.09
CA SER A 228 -4.29 11.16 5.37
C SER A 228 -5.66 11.30 4.70
N ALA A 229 -5.80 10.77 3.47
CA ALA A 229 -7.07 10.73 2.74
C ALA A 229 -8.10 9.86 3.47
N LEU A 230 -7.70 8.67 3.95
CA LEU A 230 -8.56 7.82 4.77
C LEU A 230 -9.00 8.52 6.07
N ARG A 231 -8.09 9.20 6.78
CA ARG A 231 -8.44 9.96 7.99
C ARG A 231 -9.37 11.14 7.71
N ALA A 232 -9.23 11.79 6.56
CA ALA A 232 -10.14 12.86 6.15
C ALA A 232 -11.56 12.31 5.93
N ALA A 233 -11.68 11.14 5.29
CA ALA A 233 -12.95 10.43 5.15
C ALA A 233 -13.52 9.99 6.51
N GLU A 234 -12.67 9.51 7.43
CA GLU A 234 -13.06 9.13 8.79
C GLU A 234 -13.66 10.32 9.55
N LYS A 235 -13.02 11.48 9.44
CA LYS A 235 -13.52 12.72 10.05
C LYS A 235 -14.86 13.17 9.47
N GLN A 236 -15.09 12.97 8.17
CA GLN A 236 -16.40 13.25 7.57
C GLN A 236 -17.46 12.26 8.08
N LEU A 237 -17.09 10.99 8.23
CA LEU A 237 -17.95 9.93 8.74
C LEU A 237 -18.33 10.18 10.20
N ASP A 238 -17.38 10.65 11.01
CA ASP A 238 -17.62 11.04 12.39
C ASP A 238 -18.61 12.19 12.52
N LYS A 239 -18.51 13.21 11.65
CA LYS A 239 -19.50 14.30 11.61
C LYS A 239 -20.90 13.78 11.26
N TRP A 240 -20.98 12.84 10.33
CA TRP A 240 -22.25 12.20 9.99
C TRP A 240 -22.80 11.39 11.17
N ARG A 241 -21.95 10.58 11.83
CA ARG A 241 -22.31 9.83 13.04
C ARG A 241 -22.77 10.75 14.17
N GLU A 242 -22.09 11.87 14.39
CA GLU A 242 -22.48 12.87 15.38
C GLU A 242 -23.87 13.44 15.07
N ASN A 243 -24.17 13.73 13.80
CA ASN A 243 -25.50 14.17 13.39
C ASN A 243 -26.57 13.11 13.65
N GLU A 244 -26.30 11.83 13.37
CA GLU A 244 -27.24 10.75 13.69
C GLU A 244 -27.45 10.59 15.21
N VAL A 245 -26.39 10.72 16.03
CA VAL A 245 -26.50 10.74 17.49
C VAL A 245 -27.34 11.92 17.97
N ARG A 246 -27.17 13.12 17.38
CA ARG A 246 -27.98 14.30 17.71
C ARG A 246 -29.45 14.10 17.36
N LYS A 247 -29.77 13.50 16.21
CA LYS A 247 -31.15 13.14 15.84
C LYS A 247 -31.76 12.17 16.86
N GLN A 248 -31.01 11.15 17.28
CA GLN A 248 -31.48 10.22 18.30
C GLN A 248 -31.70 10.90 19.65
N ALA A 249 -30.79 11.79 20.07
CA ALA A 249 -30.92 12.57 21.28
C ALA A 249 -32.15 13.52 21.23
N ALA A 250 -32.45 14.11 20.07
CA ALA A 250 -33.65 14.92 19.87
C ALA A 250 -34.93 14.10 20.07
N LEU A 251 -34.99 12.89 19.49
CA LEU A 251 -36.11 11.97 19.67
C LEU A 251 -36.26 11.53 21.13
N GLN A 252 -35.15 11.29 21.84
CA GLN A 252 -35.18 10.99 23.28
C GLN A 252 -35.70 12.16 24.11
N ARG A 253 -35.40 13.42 23.74
CA ARG A 253 -35.96 14.60 24.42
C ARG A 253 -37.46 14.70 24.21
N VAL A 254 -37.94 14.44 22.99
CA VAL A 254 -39.38 14.37 22.69
C VAL A 254 -40.04 13.29 23.55
N GLN A 255 -39.44 12.10 23.61
CA GLN A 255 -39.91 11.01 24.47
C GLN A 255 -39.96 11.41 25.96
N LEU A 256 -38.91 12.06 26.47
CA LEU A 256 -38.85 12.52 27.86
C LEU A 256 -39.93 13.56 28.15
N ALA A 257 -40.14 14.52 27.24
CA ALA A 257 -41.18 15.52 27.39
C ALA A 257 -42.59 14.91 27.39
N LEU A 258 -42.84 13.93 26.52
CA LEU A 258 -44.08 13.16 26.51
C LEU A 258 -44.26 12.34 27.81
N SER A 259 -43.17 11.84 28.40
CA SER A 259 -43.24 11.05 29.64
C SER A 259 -43.54 11.88 30.88
N ASN A 260 -43.26 13.19 30.85
CA ASN A 260 -43.47 14.09 32.00
C ASN A 260 -44.95 14.32 32.32
N HIS A 261 -45.86 14.04 31.39
CA HIS A 261 -47.30 14.23 31.59
C HIS A 261 -48.04 12.89 31.62
N THR A 262 -48.90 12.67 32.64
CA THR A 262 -49.66 11.42 32.80
C THR A 262 -50.51 11.08 31.57
N ALA A 263 -51.05 12.12 30.91
CA ALA A 263 -51.87 11.99 29.71
C ALA A 263 -51.08 11.62 28.45
N THR A 264 -49.75 11.76 28.42
CA THR A 264 -48.89 11.44 27.27
C THR A 264 -47.84 10.37 27.57
N SER A 265 -47.76 9.89 28.82
CA SER A 265 -46.86 8.79 29.21
C SER A 265 -47.02 7.52 28.37
N PRO A 266 -48.24 7.05 28.02
CA PRO A 266 -48.39 5.86 27.17
C PRO A 266 -47.77 6.07 25.78
N LEU A 267 -47.84 7.30 25.26
CA LEU A 267 -47.22 7.67 23.98
C LEU A 267 -45.70 7.64 24.06
N ALA A 268 -45.11 8.12 25.16
CA ALA A 268 -43.68 8.04 25.39
C ALA A 268 -43.18 6.59 25.45
N ASP A 269 -43.90 5.71 26.14
CA ASP A 269 -43.56 4.29 26.26
C ASP A 269 -43.70 3.54 24.93
N ALA A 270 -44.73 3.84 24.15
CA ALA A 270 -44.91 3.26 22.82
C ALA A 270 -43.80 3.70 21.85
N LEU A 271 -43.42 4.98 21.90
CA LEU A 271 -42.30 5.52 21.11
C LEU A 271 -40.97 4.89 21.53
N ALA A 272 -40.75 4.66 22.84
CA ALA A 272 -39.57 3.98 23.39
C ALA A 272 -39.39 2.56 22.83
N LYS A 273 -40.51 1.82 22.74
CA LYS A 273 -40.54 0.43 22.28
C LYS A 273 -40.49 0.31 20.76
N ALA A 274 -40.56 1.43 20.05
CA ALA A 274 -40.59 1.51 18.60
C ALA A 274 -41.68 0.63 17.95
N ASP A 275 -42.83 0.47 18.63
CA ASP A 275 -43.89 -0.44 18.23
C ASP A 275 -45.11 0.34 17.70
N ARG A 276 -45.46 0.10 16.44
CA ARG A 276 -46.58 0.79 15.76
C ARG A 276 -47.94 0.45 16.35
N GLU A 277 -48.16 -0.79 16.76
CA GLU A 277 -49.46 -1.22 17.30
C GLU A 277 -49.68 -0.60 18.68
N LEU A 278 -48.64 -0.64 19.52
CA LEU A 278 -48.67 0.03 20.83
C LEU A 278 -48.83 1.55 20.71
N LEU A 279 -48.30 2.16 19.64
CA LEU A 279 -48.41 3.61 19.41
C LEU A 279 -49.83 4.02 19.07
N VAL A 280 -50.54 3.24 18.26
CA VAL A 280 -51.98 3.46 17.96
C VAL A 280 -52.84 3.25 19.21
N GLU A 281 -52.56 2.24 20.02
CA GLU A 281 -53.27 2.02 21.29
C GLU A 281 -53.01 3.17 22.28
N ALA A 282 -51.76 3.59 22.41
CA ALA A 282 -51.39 4.73 23.23
C ALA A 282 -52.06 6.03 22.75
N LEU A 283 -52.16 6.27 21.44
CA LEU A 283 -52.90 7.43 20.89
C LEU A 283 -54.36 7.41 21.33
N GLN A 284 -55.03 6.26 21.32
CA GLN A 284 -56.42 6.17 21.80
C GLN A 284 -56.54 6.46 23.30
N GLN A 285 -55.63 5.92 24.12
CA GLN A 285 -55.61 6.16 25.56
C GLN A 285 -55.35 7.64 25.90
N THR A 286 -54.46 8.27 25.15
CA THR A 286 -54.12 9.69 25.33
C THR A 286 -55.23 10.62 24.85
N ALA A 287 -55.95 10.26 23.77
CA ALA A 287 -57.18 10.97 23.37
C ALA A 287 -58.25 10.95 24.47
N GLN A 288 -58.51 9.77 25.07
CA GLN A 288 -59.49 9.63 26.17
C GLN A 288 -59.09 10.41 27.41
N ALA A 289 -57.79 10.42 27.75
CA ALA A 289 -57.27 11.21 28.87
C ALA A 289 -57.45 12.71 28.61
N MET A 290 -57.21 13.17 27.38
CA MET A 290 -57.37 14.58 26.98
C MET A 290 -58.83 15.03 26.95
N GLU A 291 -59.78 14.17 26.57
CA GLU A 291 -61.23 14.48 26.65
C GLU A 291 -61.72 14.68 28.08
N ALA A 292 -61.07 14.05 29.06
CA ALA A 292 -61.40 14.17 30.48
C ALA A 292 -60.74 15.40 31.16
N MET A 293 -59.84 16.10 30.47
CA MET A 293 -59.10 17.24 31.01
C MET A 293 -59.85 18.56 30.86
N SER A 294 -59.54 19.53 31.71
CA SER A 294 -60.09 20.89 31.59
C SER A 294 -59.41 21.66 30.45
N ALA A 295 -60.09 22.65 29.88
CA ALA A 295 -59.55 23.50 28.81
C ALA A 295 -58.20 24.18 29.20
N GLN A 296 -58.03 24.53 30.48
CA GLN A 296 -56.76 25.13 30.96
C GLN A 296 -55.61 24.13 31.03
N GLU A 297 -55.88 22.85 31.27
CA GLU A 297 -54.85 21.81 31.30
C GLU A 297 -54.47 21.40 29.87
N LEU A 298 -55.45 21.34 28.95
CA LEU A 298 -55.21 21.14 27.52
C LEU A 298 -54.34 22.25 26.91
N GLU A 299 -54.60 23.52 27.25
CA GLU A 299 -53.82 24.65 26.77
C GLU A 299 -52.36 24.60 27.26
N LYS A 300 -52.13 24.16 28.51
CA LYS A 300 -50.78 23.97 29.05
C LYS A 300 -50.02 22.85 28.34
N LEU A 301 -50.68 21.71 28.14
CA LEU A 301 -50.09 20.56 27.45
C LEU A 301 -49.77 20.91 26.00
N ALA A 302 -50.69 21.60 25.31
CA ALA A 302 -50.45 22.11 23.96
C ALA A 302 -49.22 23.03 23.90
N LYS A 303 -49.07 23.95 24.86
CA LYS A 303 -47.91 24.85 24.91
C LYS A 303 -46.59 24.11 25.16
N GLU A 304 -46.60 23.06 25.98
CA GLU A 304 -45.43 22.20 26.18
C GLU A 304 -45.08 21.41 24.91
N LEU A 305 -46.09 20.85 24.22
CA LEU A 305 -45.89 20.18 22.94
C LEU A 305 -45.32 21.13 21.88
N GLU A 306 -45.84 22.36 21.80
CA GLU A 306 -45.32 23.40 20.89
C GLU A 306 -43.85 23.73 21.20
N GLN A 307 -43.49 23.88 22.48
CA GLN A 307 -42.09 24.09 22.88
C GLN A 307 -41.17 22.92 22.49
N THR A 308 -41.66 21.67 22.64
CA THR A 308 -40.89 20.49 22.24
C THR A 308 -40.76 20.37 20.72
N ALA A 309 -41.80 20.74 19.98
CA ALA A 309 -41.79 20.82 18.53
C ALA A 309 -40.80 21.88 18.04
N ASP A 310 -40.73 23.04 18.68
CA ASP A 310 -39.74 24.08 18.35
C ASP A 310 -38.30 23.62 18.59
N GLN A 311 -38.04 22.91 19.69
CA GLN A 311 -36.73 22.33 19.97
C GLN A 311 -36.35 21.26 18.93
N LEU A 312 -37.29 20.36 18.60
CA LEU A 312 -37.09 19.35 17.57
C LEU A 312 -36.84 19.99 16.19
N SER A 313 -37.56 21.05 15.86
CA SER A 313 -37.39 21.82 14.62
C SER A 313 -36.00 22.45 14.53
N GLN A 314 -35.51 23.06 15.62
CA GLN A 314 -34.16 23.63 15.67
C GLN A 314 -33.09 22.56 15.49
N GLU A 315 -33.22 21.42 16.16
CA GLU A 315 -32.26 20.31 16.01
C GLU A 315 -32.32 19.68 14.60
N ALA A 316 -33.52 19.58 14.03
CA ALA A 316 -33.74 19.11 12.66
C ALA A 316 -33.07 20.03 11.63
N MET A 317 -33.16 21.36 11.80
CA MET A 317 -32.46 22.32 10.98
C MET A 317 -30.94 22.22 11.14
N ALA A 318 -30.44 22.05 12.36
CA ALA A 318 -29.01 21.91 12.63
C ALA A 318 -28.42 20.61 12.03
N THR A 319 -29.20 19.53 12.01
CA THR A 319 -28.80 18.21 11.48
C THR A 319 -29.19 18.01 10.01
N GLY A 320 -29.91 18.95 9.41
CA GLY A 320 -30.41 18.87 8.03
C GLY A 320 -31.44 17.76 7.78
N SER A 321 -32.12 17.25 8.82
CA SER A 321 -33.14 16.21 8.66
C SER A 321 -34.48 16.80 8.26
N LYS A 322 -34.89 16.58 7.02
CA LYS A 322 -36.22 16.99 6.53
C LYS A 322 -37.34 16.23 7.23
N GLU A 323 -37.13 14.96 7.53
CA GLU A 323 -38.11 14.09 8.19
C GLU A 323 -38.38 14.55 9.62
N ALA A 324 -37.33 14.87 10.38
CA ALA A 324 -37.47 15.44 11.72
C ALA A 324 -38.11 16.84 11.67
N GLN A 325 -37.81 17.64 10.63
CA GLN A 325 -38.44 18.95 10.45
C GLN A 325 -39.94 18.82 10.16
N GLN A 326 -40.35 17.84 9.35
CA GLN A 326 -41.76 17.53 9.10
C GLN A 326 -42.47 17.03 10.36
N ALA A 327 -41.83 16.13 11.11
CA ALA A 327 -42.37 15.64 12.38
C ALA A 327 -42.56 16.78 13.39
N ALA A 328 -41.60 17.71 13.48
CA ALA A 328 -41.71 18.91 14.31
C ALA A 328 -42.86 19.84 13.87
N GLN A 329 -43.00 20.09 12.57
CA GLN A 329 -44.09 20.92 12.04
C GLN A 329 -45.47 20.31 12.35
N GLN A 330 -45.63 19.00 12.14
CA GLN A 330 -46.86 18.29 12.45
C GLN A 330 -47.15 18.28 13.95
N MET A 331 -46.12 18.13 14.79
CA MET A 331 -46.29 18.20 16.25
C MET A 331 -46.72 19.60 16.71
N ALA A 332 -46.19 20.67 16.12
CA ALA A 332 -46.61 22.04 16.41
C ALA A 332 -48.06 22.29 15.95
N GLU A 333 -48.45 21.77 14.78
CA GLU A 333 -49.83 21.88 14.29
C GLU A 333 -50.82 21.09 15.18
N ALA A 334 -50.44 19.90 15.62
CA ALA A 334 -51.21 19.11 16.58
C ALA A 334 -51.42 19.87 17.90
N ALA A 335 -50.36 20.50 18.43
CA ALA A 335 -50.44 21.34 19.61
C ALA A 335 -51.44 22.51 19.44
N GLN A 336 -51.43 23.19 18.29
CA GLN A 336 -52.35 24.30 18.02
C GLN A 336 -53.82 23.85 17.90
N GLN A 337 -54.07 22.69 17.31
CA GLN A 337 -55.42 22.12 17.22
C GLN A 337 -55.93 21.67 18.60
N LEU A 338 -55.05 21.09 19.43
CA LEU A 338 -55.36 20.74 20.82
C LEU A 338 -55.68 21.98 21.66
N ALA A 339 -54.93 23.09 21.49
CA ALA A 339 -55.20 24.36 22.18
C ALA A 339 -56.56 24.97 21.78
N GLN A 340 -57.01 24.75 20.55
CA GLN A 340 -58.33 25.21 20.05
C GLN A 340 -59.49 24.30 20.48
N GLY A 341 -59.22 23.22 21.24
CA GLY A 341 -60.23 22.25 21.66
C GLY A 341 -60.63 21.25 20.57
N GLN A 342 -59.91 21.21 19.44
CA GLN A 342 -60.14 20.27 18.34
C GLN A 342 -59.37 18.96 18.58
N ILE A 343 -59.70 18.25 19.67
CA ILE A 343 -59.00 17.03 20.08
C ILE A 343 -58.94 15.96 18.96
N PRO A 344 -60.02 15.66 18.22
CA PRO A 344 -59.99 14.63 17.19
C PRO A 344 -59.04 14.95 16.02
N GLU A 345 -58.98 16.22 15.62
CA GLU A 345 -58.10 16.68 14.52
C GLU A 345 -56.64 16.70 14.99
N GLY A 346 -56.40 17.26 16.19
CA GLY A 346 -55.05 17.34 16.76
C GLY A 346 -54.41 15.97 17.00
N MET A 347 -55.21 14.98 17.41
CA MET A 347 -54.73 13.61 17.60
C MET A 347 -54.35 12.91 16.29
N LEU A 348 -55.05 13.19 15.19
CA LEU A 348 -54.73 12.62 13.87
C LEU A 348 -53.40 13.19 13.35
N VAL A 349 -53.16 14.49 13.53
CA VAL A 349 -51.88 15.12 13.16
C VAL A 349 -50.76 14.62 14.08
N LEU A 350 -51.03 14.45 15.38
CA LEU A 350 -50.07 13.89 16.34
C LEU A 350 -49.69 12.44 15.96
N GLU A 351 -50.67 11.61 15.57
CA GLU A 351 -50.43 10.25 15.06
C GLU A 351 -49.48 10.26 13.86
N GLN A 352 -49.73 11.14 12.89
CA GLN A 352 -48.87 11.27 11.71
C GLN A 352 -47.44 11.70 12.10
N SER A 353 -47.31 12.66 13.01
CA SER A 353 -46.01 13.13 13.49
C SER A 353 -45.20 12.04 14.21
N MET A 354 -45.87 11.22 15.03
CA MET A 354 -45.22 10.14 15.77
C MET A 354 -44.86 8.95 14.87
N MET A 355 -45.69 8.65 13.88
CA MET A 355 -45.36 7.63 12.89
C MET A 355 -44.14 8.05 12.07
N GLN A 356 -44.02 9.33 11.73
CA GLN A 356 -42.85 9.92 11.08
C GLN A 356 -41.62 9.94 12.00
N ALA A 357 -41.80 10.22 13.30
CA ALA A 357 -40.72 10.15 14.29
C ALA A 357 -40.22 8.71 14.46
N LEU A 358 -41.11 7.71 14.41
CA LEU A 358 -40.77 6.30 14.50
C LEU A 358 -39.99 5.79 13.27
N THR A 359 -40.38 6.20 12.07
CA THR A 359 -39.60 5.89 10.85
C THR A 359 -38.23 6.57 10.90
N THR A 360 -38.17 7.82 11.35
CA THR A 360 -36.91 8.56 11.56
C THR A 360 -36.02 7.86 12.59
N ALA A 361 -36.58 7.35 13.70
CA ALA A 361 -35.84 6.60 14.72
C ALA A 361 -35.19 5.33 14.15
N GLY A 362 -35.95 4.55 13.36
CA GLY A 362 -35.45 3.35 12.69
C GLY A 362 -34.33 3.66 11.68
N GLN A 363 -34.51 4.72 10.87
CA GLN A 363 -33.49 5.18 9.92
C GLN A 363 -32.23 5.69 10.62
N THR A 364 -32.38 6.42 11.72
CA THR A 364 -31.27 6.96 12.52
C THR A 364 -30.44 5.82 13.12
N GLN A 365 -31.10 4.81 13.67
CA GLN A 365 -30.43 3.63 14.25
C GLN A 365 -29.64 2.86 13.19
N GLN A 366 -30.21 2.68 11.99
CA GLN A 366 -29.49 2.02 10.91
C GLN A 366 -28.39 2.86 10.28
N GLY A 367 -28.59 4.18 10.18
CA GLY A 367 -27.55 5.11 9.80
C GLY A 367 -26.34 4.97 10.74
N MET A 368 -26.57 4.89 12.05
CA MET A 368 -25.51 4.65 13.02
C MET A 368 -24.81 3.30 12.84
N LEU A 369 -25.53 2.23 12.53
CA LEU A 369 -24.94 0.91 12.25
C LEU A 369 -24.09 0.93 10.97
N ALA A 370 -24.59 1.54 9.90
CA ALA A 370 -23.85 1.73 8.66
C ALA A 370 -22.60 2.59 8.89
N ALA A 371 -22.70 3.64 9.74
CA ALA A 371 -21.57 4.46 10.15
C ALA A 371 -20.50 3.64 10.85
N ALA A 372 -20.91 2.80 11.80
CA ALA A 372 -20.02 1.96 12.58
C ALA A 372 -19.31 0.90 11.70
N GLN A 373 -20.04 0.25 10.79
CA GLN A 373 -19.47 -0.69 9.82
C GLN A 373 -18.47 0.01 8.88
N THR A 374 -18.85 1.18 8.35
CA THR A 374 -17.95 1.97 7.50
C THR A 374 -16.70 2.41 8.27
N ALA A 375 -16.83 2.85 9.52
CA ALA A 375 -15.69 3.26 10.34
C ALA A 375 -14.73 2.08 10.59
N ALA A 376 -15.27 0.90 10.91
CA ALA A 376 -14.47 -0.31 11.12
C ALA A 376 -13.68 -0.70 9.85
N SER A 377 -14.31 -0.64 8.68
CA SER A 377 -13.63 -0.92 7.42
C SER A 377 -12.56 0.11 7.07
N LEU A 378 -12.80 1.38 7.38
CA LEU A 378 -11.89 2.45 7.07
C LEU A 378 -10.64 2.34 7.95
N GLN A 379 -10.83 1.94 9.21
CA GLN A 379 -9.77 1.61 10.14
C GLN A 379 -9.00 0.35 9.71
N GLN A 380 -9.69 -0.67 9.19
CA GLN A 380 -9.07 -1.86 8.61
C GLN A 380 -8.20 -1.52 7.40
N SER A 381 -8.75 -0.77 6.44
CA SER A 381 -8.02 -0.25 5.29
C SER A 381 -6.80 0.59 5.71
N GLN A 382 -6.92 1.45 6.73
CA GLN A 382 -5.78 2.18 7.31
C GLN A 382 -4.70 1.22 7.84
N MET A 383 -5.08 0.15 8.54
CA MET A 383 -4.15 -0.85 9.06
C MET A 383 -3.45 -1.62 7.93
N THR A 384 -4.19 -2.01 6.88
CA THR A 384 -3.65 -2.71 5.71
C THR A 384 -2.60 -1.83 5.01
N LEU A 385 -2.94 -0.57 4.72
CA LEU A 385 -2.02 0.40 4.11
C LEU A 385 -0.81 0.73 5.00
N ALA A 386 -1.03 0.90 6.31
CA ALA A 386 0.06 1.15 7.26
C ALA A 386 1.01 -0.05 7.38
N SER A 387 0.49 -1.28 7.35
CA SER A 387 1.29 -2.50 7.41
C SER A 387 2.15 -2.69 6.15
N ALA A 388 1.61 -2.37 4.97
CA ALA A 388 2.33 -2.37 3.71
C ALA A 388 3.46 -1.32 3.71
N ALA A 389 3.17 -0.11 4.23
CA ALA A 389 4.17 0.96 4.37
C ALA A 389 5.26 0.61 5.41
N ALA A 390 4.92 -0.10 6.49
CA ALA A 390 5.88 -0.55 7.51
C ALA A 390 6.84 -1.66 7.03
N GLY A 391 6.46 -2.40 5.98
CA GLY A 391 7.35 -3.33 5.27
C GLY A 391 8.60 -2.68 4.66
N SER A 392 8.67 -1.34 4.66
CA SER A 392 9.81 -0.54 4.18
C SER A 392 11.09 -0.66 5.02
N GLN A 393 11.01 -1.03 6.31
CA GLN A 393 12.19 -1.04 7.20
C GLN A 393 12.71 -2.42 7.62
N GLY A 394 11.98 -3.51 7.36
CA GLY A 394 12.33 -4.85 7.90
C GLY A 394 13.06 -5.82 6.96
N SER A 395 13.10 -5.56 5.65
CA SER A 395 13.46 -6.61 4.68
C SER A 395 14.90 -6.51 4.18
N ASN A 396 15.86 -6.82 5.06
CA ASN A 396 17.22 -7.15 4.64
C ASN A 396 17.77 -8.45 5.25
N ASN A 397 16.94 -9.24 5.96
CA ASN A 397 17.33 -10.57 6.42
C ASN A 397 16.10 -11.43 6.75
N ALA A 398 15.40 -11.92 5.73
CA ALA A 398 14.44 -13.01 5.89
C ALA A 398 14.26 -13.77 4.57
N ALA A 399 15.32 -14.42 4.11
CA ALA A 399 15.22 -15.49 3.13
C ALA A 399 15.23 -16.84 3.88
N ALA A 400 14.04 -17.35 4.23
CA ALA A 400 13.68 -18.77 4.29
C ALA A 400 12.36 -18.94 5.07
N GLY A 401 11.28 -19.31 4.38
CA GLY A 401 10.03 -19.70 5.02
C GLY A 401 8.79 -19.54 4.15
N GLN A 402 8.71 -20.33 3.07
CA GLN A 402 7.48 -20.51 2.30
C GLN A 402 6.39 -21.18 3.17
N GLY A 403 5.15 -20.74 2.99
CA GLY A 403 3.97 -21.43 3.50
C GLY A 403 2.69 -20.65 3.21
N ALA A 404 2.27 -20.64 1.95
CA ALA A 404 0.96 -20.15 1.53
C ALA A 404 -0.17 -20.93 2.21
N GLN A 405 -1.19 -20.25 2.72
CA GLN A 405 -2.53 -20.83 2.75
C GLN A 405 -3.60 -19.73 2.65
N ALA A 406 -4.21 -19.69 1.47
CA ALA A 406 -5.51 -19.08 1.23
C ALA A 406 -6.59 -19.83 2.02
N GLY A 407 -7.55 -19.09 2.57
CA GLY A 407 -8.70 -19.66 3.27
C GLY A 407 -9.77 -18.60 3.53
N ALA A 408 -10.63 -18.38 2.55
CA ALA A 408 -11.87 -17.64 2.69
C ALA A 408 -12.89 -18.42 3.54
N GLY A 409 -13.60 -17.72 4.43
CA GLY A 409 -14.77 -18.21 5.16
C GLY A 409 -15.21 -17.24 6.26
N PRO A 410 -16.46 -16.70 6.23
CA PRO A 410 -16.92 -15.70 7.19
C PRO A 410 -17.44 -16.36 8.47
N SER A 411 -17.03 -15.89 9.64
CA SER A 411 -17.66 -16.25 10.91
C SER A 411 -18.34 -15.06 11.55
N THR A 412 -19.66 -15.18 11.67
CA THR A 412 -20.56 -14.39 12.50
C THR A 412 -20.20 -14.52 14.00
N PRO A 413 -20.45 -13.49 14.83
CA PRO A 413 -20.24 -13.60 16.28
C PRO A 413 -21.50 -14.19 16.95
N ALA A 414 -21.34 -15.34 17.62
CA ALA A 414 -22.33 -15.89 18.53
C ALA A 414 -21.93 -15.59 19.98
N SER A 415 -22.76 -14.78 20.62
CA SER A 415 -22.90 -14.55 22.05
C SER A 415 -23.01 -15.85 22.86
N GLY A 416 -22.34 -15.94 24.01
CA GLY A 416 -22.53 -17.04 24.95
C GLY A 416 -21.73 -16.91 26.25
N THR A 417 -22.45 -16.54 27.31
CA THR A 417 -22.06 -16.36 28.72
C THR A 417 -21.28 -17.51 29.37
N ALA A 418 -20.36 -17.13 30.27
CA ALA A 418 -19.63 -18.00 31.18
C ALA A 418 -20.46 -18.46 32.39
N THR A 419 -20.30 -19.72 32.83
CA THR A 419 -20.37 -20.13 34.24
C THR A 419 -19.63 -21.47 34.45
N PRO A 420 -18.93 -21.72 35.59
CA PRO A 420 -17.90 -22.75 35.74
C PRO A 420 -18.34 -23.98 36.55
N GLY A 421 -17.63 -25.11 36.41
CA GLY A 421 -17.89 -26.28 37.27
C GLY A 421 -17.00 -27.52 37.06
N THR A 422 -16.02 -27.66 37.97
CA THR A 422 -15.61 -28.90 38.66
C THR A 422 -15.12 -30.14 37.88
N GLY A 423 -13.82 -30.44 38.03
CA GLY A 423 -13.37 -31.60 38.82
C GLY A 423 -13.06 -32.93 38.11
N ALA A 424 -11.90 -33.48 38.52
CA ALA A 424 -11.54 -34.90 38.60
C ALA A 424 -10.59 -35.49 37.52
N SER A 425 -9.31 -35.59 37.92
CA SER A 425 -8.45 -36.78 37.94
C SER A 425 -8.44 -37.75 36.74
N GLN A 426 -7.26 -37.94 36.13
CA GLN A 426 -6.50 -39.20 36.23
C GLN A 426 -5.16 -39.14 35.44
N GLN A 427 -4.06 -39.32 36.18
CA GLN A 427 -2.82 -40.02 35.75
C GLN A 427 -3.18 -41.53 35.51
N PRO A 428 -2.36 -42.42 34.89
CA PRO A 428 -0.91 -42.29 34.78
C PRO A 428 -0.15 -42.94 33.61
N SER A 429 1.18 -42.74 33.68
CA SER A 429 2.28 -43.70 33.42
C SER A 429 2.77 -43.94 31.99
N GLY A 430 4.10 -43.85 31.83
CA GLY A 430 4.80 -44.30 30.62
C GLY A 430 6.25 -43.82 30.49
N THR A 431 7.15 -44.53 31.15
CA THR A 431 8.63 -44.53 31.16
C THR A 431 9.41 -44.39 29.83
N ALA A 432 10.61 -43.80 29.97
CA ALA A 432 11.95 -44.24 29.50
C ALA A 432 12.61 -43.58 28.28
N ALA A 433 13.88 -43.14 28.54
CA ALA A 433 15.12 -43.18 27.74
C ALA A 433 15.08 -42.62 26.31
N GLY A 434 15.97 -41.75 25.84
CA GLY A 434 17.39 -41.51 26.16
C GLY A 434 18.08 -41.24 24.81
N ASN A 435 18.93 -40.22 24.72
CA ASN A 435 20.17 -40.19 23.92
C ASN A 435 20.71 -38.75 23.76
N THR A 436 21.89 -38.54 24.33
CA THR A 436 22.90 -37.56 23.92
C THR A 436 24.02 -38.31 23.20
N PRO A 437 24.72 -37.67 22.25
CA PRO A 437 26.15 -37.32 22.47
C PRO A 437 26.44 -35.88 21.95
N GLY A 438 27.31 -35.04 22.55
CA GLY A 438 28.79 -35.14 22.61
C GLY A 438 29.39 -34.97 21.21
N ASP A 439 30.34 -34.08 20.84
CA ASP A 439 31.41 -33.35 21.53
C ASP A 439 32.14 -32.44 20.49
N SER A 440 33.02 -31.56 20.98
CA SER A 440 34.25 -31.00 20.40
C SER A 440 34.25 -29.57 19.83
N GLY A 441 35.06 -28.72 20.49
CA GLY A 441 35.40 -27.36 20.06
C GLY A 441 36.82 -27.23 19.48
N THR A 442 37.18 -26.01 19.07
CA THR A 442 38.55 -25.44 19.01
C THR A 442 38.43 -23.92 18.74
N GLY A 443 39.35 -23.12 19.28
CA GLY A 443 39.25 -21.66 19.35
C GLY A 443 40.17 -20.85 18.42
N THR A 444 40.50 -19.65 18.90
CA THR A 444 41.47 -18.60 18.47
C THR A 444 41.06 -17.54 17.42
N GLY A 445 41.26 -16.25 17.80
CA GLY A 445 41.56 -15.14 16.87
C GLY A 445 41.05 -13.74 17.23
N ASN A 446 41.81 -12.97 18.02
CA ASN A 446 41.74 -11.49 18.14
C ASN A 446 42.66 -10.85 17.07
N PRO A 447 42.45 -9.58 16.64
CA PRO A 447 43.43 -8.55 16.99
C PRO A 447 42.86 -7.13 17.22
N ALA A 448 43.73 -6.27 17.76
CA ALA A 448 43.54 -4.86 18.15
C ALA A 448 44.32 -3.85 17.27
N GLY A 449 44.02 -2.54 17.41
CA GLY A 449 44.82 -1.35 17.00
C GLY A 449 44.19 -0.52 15.86
N THR A 450 44.20 0.83 15.77
CA THR A 450 44.96 1.92 16.44
C THR A 450 44.35 3.31 16.09
N GLU A 451 44.81 4.36 16.80
CA GLU A 451 44.36 5.77 16.95
C GLU A 451 44.51 6.76 15.76
N GLY A 452 43.91 7.96 15.89
CA GLY A 452 44.37 9.19 15.20
C GLY A 452 43.47 10.43 15.38
N ASN A 453 43.83 11.33 16.31
CA ASN A 453 43.18 12.62 16.60
C ASN A 453 44.14 13.78 16.22
N GLY A 454 43.69 14.86 15.58
CA GLY A 454 44.54 16.02 15.26
C GLY A 454 43.79 17.30 14.86
N ALA A 455 43.98 18.37 15.64
CA ALA A 455 43.44 19.72 15.44
C ALA A 455 44.50 20.69 14.87
N GLY A 456 44.08 21.71 14.10
CA GLY A 456 44.97 22.75 13.52
C GLY A 456 44.23 24.04 13.10
N THR A 457 44.89 25.17 13.34
CA THR A 457 44.43 26.58 13.55
C THR A 457 44.26 27.50 12.33
N GLU A 458 43.63 28.66 12.61
CA GLU A 458 43.17 29.82 11.80
C GLU A 458 44.22 30.57 10.95
N GLY A 459 43.77 31.18 9.83
CA GLY A 459 44.54 32.17 9.05
C GLY A 459 43.65 33.08 8.18
N ASN A 460 43.79 34.41 8.34
CA ASN A 460 43.05 35.44 7.59
C ASN A 460 43.73 35.78 6.25
N GLY A 461 43.02 35.65 5.14
CA GLY A 461 43.44 36.14 3.82
C GLY A 461 42.26 36.30 2.85
N ALA A 462 42.17 37.45 2.18
CA ALA A 462 41.15 37.73 1.17
C ALA A 462 41.55 37.09 -0.17
N GLY A 463 40.85 36.03 -0.57
CA GLY A 463 41.04 35.36 -1.86
C GLY A 463 39.77 34.64 -2.30
N ALA A 464 39.44 34.73 -3.59
CA ALA A 464 38.35 33.98 -4.19
C ALA A 464 38.81 32.53 -4.48
N GLY A 465 38.34 31.57 -3.69
CA GLY A 465 38.61 30.15 -3.89
C GLY A 465 37.58 29.27 -3.19
N ASN A 466 37.28 28.10 -3.78
CA ASN A 466 36.46 27.07 -3.15
C ASN A 466 37.32 26.31 -2.14
N GLY A 467 37.20 26.66 -0.87
CA GLY A 467 37.81 25.93 0.25
C GLY A 467 36.97 26.09 1.51
N ALA A 468 36.89 25.02 2.32
CA ALA A 468 36.28 25.08 3.64
C ALA A 468 37.28 25.70 4.63
N GLY A 469 37.03 26.94 5.06
CA GLY A 469 37.83 27.64 6.07
C GLY A 469 36.99 28.66 6.83
N ALA A 470 37.23 28.79 8.12
CA ALA A 470 36.61 29.81 8.97
C ALA A 470 37.44 31.10 8.87
N GLY A 471 36.82 32.20 8.43
CA GLY A 471 37.45 33.52 8.37
C GLY A 471 36.42 34.64 8.24
N ASN A 472 36.66 35.77 8.89
CA ASN A 472 35.81 36.95 8.81
C ASN A 472 36.22 37.80 7.60
N GLY A 473 35.49 37.68 6.48
CA GLY A 473 35.70 38.49 5.28
C GLY A 473 34.38 38.80 4.56
N ALA A 474 34.24 40.04 4.07
CA ALA A 474 33.10 40.45 3.26
C ALA A 474 33.32 40.05 1.79
N GLY A 475 32.61 39.04 1.31
CA GLY A 475 32.67 38.59 -0.09
C GLY A 475 31.32 38.06 -0.57
N THR A 476 31.00 38.30 -1.84
CA THR A 476 29.79 37.81 -2.51
C THR A 476 30.12 36.51 -3.27
N GLY A 477 29.78 35.35 -2.72
CA GLY A 477 29.97 34.05 -3.37
C GLY A 477 28.86 33.06 -3.04
N THR A 478 28.49 32.21 -3.99
CA THR A 478 27.53 31.11 -3.81
C THR A 478 28.28 29.83 -3.43
N GLY A 479 28.34 29.53 -2.13
CA GLY A 479 28.94 28.30 -1.62
C GLY A 479 28.35 27.92 -0.25
N ALA A 480 28.23 26.62 0.01
CA ALA A 480 27.80 26.10 1.31
C ALA A 480 28.97 26.18 2.30
N GLY A 481 28.93 27.15 3.22
CA GLY A 481 29.90 27.31 4.30
C GLY A 481 29.21 27.83 5.56
N ILE A 482 29.69 27.38 6.73
CA ILE A 482 29.26 27.89 8.03
C ILE A 482 30.13 29.11 8.34
N GLY A 483 29.55 30.31 8.27
CA GLY A 483 30.22 31.55 8.61
C GLY A 483 29.26 32.50 9.35
N ALA A 484 29.69 33.03 10.49
CA ALA A 484 28.98 34.09 11.20
C ALA A 484 29.37 35.44 10.58
N GLY A 485 28.62 35.86 9.57
CA GLY A 485 28.77 37.18 8.93
C GLY A 485 27.43 37.90 8.86
N ASN A 486 27.40 39.17 9.28
CA ASN A 486 26.25 40.06 9.10
C ASN A 486 26.14 40.46 7.62
N GLY A 487 25.51 39.61 6.82
CA GLY A 487 25.20 39.89 5.41
C GLY A 487 23.73 39.59 5.12
N ALA A 488 23.00 40.57 4.60
CA ALA A 488 21.62 40.39 4.15
C ALA A 488 21.61 39.64 2.81
N GLY A 489 21.28 38.35 2.84
CA GLY A 489 21.14 37.50 1.65
C GLY A 489 19.96 36.56 1.77
N SER A 490 19.06 36.58 0.77
CA SER A 490 17.92 35.68 0.67
C SER A 490 18.33 34.36 0.00
N GLY A 491 18.34 33.25 0.74
CA GLY A 491 18.60 31.92 0.19
C GLY A 491 17.80 30.82 0.89
N THR A 492 17.17 29.95 0.11
CA THR A 492 16.46 28.74 0.54
C THR A 492 17.46 27.59 0.74
N GLY A 493 17.72 27.20 1.98
CA GLY A 493 18.61 26.09 2.32
C GLY A 493 17.90 24.98 3.10
N ALA A 494 17.93 23.75 2.58
CA ALA A 494 17.55 22.54 3.30
C ALA A 494 18.77 22.01 4.08
N GLY A 495 18.70 21.98 5.41
CA GLY A 495 19.77 21.50 6.28
C GLY A 495 19.44 20.13 6.88
N SER A 496 20.27 19.13 6.60
CA SER A 496 20.27 17.84 7.30
C SER A 496 21.26 17.91 8.49
N GLY A 497 20.75 18.12 9.70
CA GLY A 497 21.54 18.05 10.93
C GLY A 497 21.38 16.68 11.61
N GLN A 498 22.50 16.00 11.88
CA GLN A 498 22.52 14.75 12.64
C GLN A 498 23.13 14.99 14.03
N GLY A 499 22.28 14.96 15.07
CA GLY A 499 22.66 14.69 16.47
C GLY A 499 22.71 15.86 17.45
N GLY A 500 21.81 15.84 18.44
CA GLY A 500 22.02 16.35 19.81
C GLY A 500 21.47 17.74 20.17
N GLY A 501 20.22 17.80 20.64
CA GLY A 501 19.71 18.93 21.44
C GLY A 501 18.76 19.88 20.70
N ALA A 502 17.77 20.36 21.45
CA ALA A 502 16.76 21.32 21.00
C ALA A 502 17.42 22.55 20.36
N GLY A 503 17.10 22.82 19.09
CA GLY A 503 17.56 24.01 18.40
C GLY A 503 16.96 25.26 19.05
N LEU A 504 17.81 26.20 19.44
CA LEU A 504 17.44 27.55 19.89
C LEU A 504 17.05 28.42 18.68
N GLY A 505 16.09 27.95 17.88
CA GLY A 505 15.50 28.73 16.80
C GLY A 505 14.47 29.71 17.35
N ALA A 506 14.55 30.98 16.96
CA ALA A 506 13.61 32.02 17.37
C ALA A 506 12.25 31.90 16.67
N GLY A 507 11.50 30.82 16.97
CA GLY A 507 10.12 30.60 16.57
C GLY A 507 9.25 30.30 17.79
N ASN A 508 7.98 30.66 17.77
CA ASN A 508 7.07 30.56 18.92
C ASN A 508 7.06 29.14 19.51
N HIS A 509 7.31 29.01 20.82
CA HIS A 509 7.49 27.73 21.54
C HIS A 509 6.17 26.97 21.81
N GLU A 510 5.17 27.06 20.92
CA GLU A 510 3.83 26.51 21.17
C GLU A 510 3.78 24.98 21.08
N LEU A 511 4.76 24.32 20.45
CA LEU A 511 4.76 22.87 20.23
C LEU A 511 5.88 22.19 21.02
N VAL A 512 5.51 21.24 21.87
CA VAL A 512 6.44 20.40 22.65
C VAL A 512 6.46 18.99 22.07
N THR A 513 7.66 18.46 21.86
CA THR A 513 7.85 17.06 21.47
C THR A 513 7.69 16.17 22.70
N VAL A 514 6.66 15.35 22.71
CA VAL A 514 6.43 14.36 23.77
C VAL A 514 6.86 12.98 23.29
N PRO A 515 7.60 12.20 24.10
CA PRO A 515 7.87 10.80 23.79
C PRO A 515 6.55 10.04 23.60
N SER A 516 6.52 9.09 22.66
CA SER A 516 5.40 8.14 22.57
C SER A 516 5.20 7.46 23.93
N GLN A 517 3.94 7.29 24.36
CA GLN A 517 3.62 6.61 25.62
C GLN A 517 4.42 5.30 25.75
N ARG A 518 5.07 5.16 26.92
CA ARG A 518 5.99 4.06 27.18
C ARG A 518 5.19 2.77 27.21
N ILE A 519 5.43 1.88 26.23
CA ILE A 519 4.95 0.50 26.20
C ILE A 519 5.50 -0.21 27.44
N GLY A 520 4.76 -0.19 28.54
CA GLY A 520 5.24 -0.64 29.85
C GLY A 520 4.24 -0.45 31.00
N ASP A 521 3.14 0.26 30.78
CA ASP A 521 2.02 0.35 31.74
C ASP A 521 1.08 -0.88 31.72
N GLY A 522 1.40 -1.89 30.90
CA GLY A 522 0.60 -3.11 30.75
C GLY A 522 -0.38 -3.11 29.57
N SER A 523 -0.38 -2.09 28.71
CA SER A 523 -1.24 -2.00 27.52
C SER A 523 -0.51 -2.11 26.17
N GLY A 524 0.69 -2.69 26.16
CA GLY A 524 1.39 -3.05 24.92
C GLY A 524 0.78 -4.28 24.25
N PRO A 525 0.82 -4.39 22.90
CA PRO A 525 0.38 -5.62 22.23
C PRO A 525 1.25 -6.79 22.69
N SER A 526 0.66 -7.71 23.45
CA SER A 526 1.29 -8.97 23.84
C SER A 526 0.93 -10.05 22.83
N ASP A 527 1.91 -10.54 22.07
CA ASP A 527 1.69 -11.67 21.19
C ASP A 527 1.89 -12.98 21.95
N THR A 528 0.87 -13.84 21.96
CA THR A 528 0.91 -15.14 22.63
C THR A 528 1.23 -16.21 21.60
N VAL A 529 2.46 -16.72 21.60
CA VAL A 529 2.86 -17.82 20.71
C VAL A 529 2.14 -19.09 21.17
N SER A 530 1.13 -19.51 20.40
CA SER A 530 0.35 -20.71 20.70
C SER A 530 1.09 -21.96 20.19
N GLY A 531 1.80 -22.65 21.08
CA GLY A 531 2.23 -24.04 20.89
C GLY A 531 1.23 -25.02 21.53
N PRO A 532 1.21 -26.31 21.15
CA PRO A 532 0.36 -27.29 21.82
C PRO A 532 0.65 -27.29 23.34
N LEU A 533 -0.40 -27.08 24.15
CA LEU A 533 -0.30 -26.92 25.60
C LEU A 533 0.39 -28.13 26.26
N GLY A 534 1.63 -27.94 26.71
CA GLY A 534 2.31 -28.82 27.67
C GLY A 534 2.12 -28.29 29.10
N ALA A 535 2.07 -29.18 30.09
CA ALA A 535 1.90 -28.82 31.51
C ALA A 535 3.18 -28.22 32.14
N GLY A 536 3.61 -27.06 31.64
CA GLY A 536 4.69 -26.24 32.21
C GLY A 536 4.24 -24.78 32.39
N PRO A 537 4.83 -24.03 33.35
CA PRO A 537 4.47 -22.63 33.54
C PRO A 537 4.89 -21.78 32.33
N SER A 538 4.08 -20.80 31.98
CA SER A 538 4.39 -19.83 30.92
C SER A 538 5.62 -19.00 31.30
N GLN A 539 6.57 -18.89 30.37
CA GLN A 539 7.67 -17.93 30.46
C GLN A 539 7.37 -16.74 29.56
N SER A 540 7.50 -15.53 30.11
CA SER A 540 7.56 -14.30 29.33
C SER A 540 9.02 -13.90 29.15
N GLN A 541 9.43 -13.65 27.91
CA GLN A 541 10.73 -13.05 27.59
C GLN A 541 10.51 -11.70 26.94
N GLN A 542 11.15 -10.67 27.49
CA GLN A 542 11.14 -9.33 26.93
C GLN A 542 12.05 -9.30 25.70
N SER A 543 11.49 -9.00 24.53
CA SER A 543 12.24 -8.89 23.28
C SER A 543 13.26 -7.75 23.39
N GLY A 544 14.52 -8.03 23.06
CA GLY A 544 15.66 -7.12 23.29
C GLY A 544 15.72 -5.88 22.40
N ASN A 545 14.74 -5.69 21.49
CA ASN A 545 14.65 -4.48 20.68
C ASN A 545 13.54 -3.58 21.21
N THR A 546 13.92 -2.54 21.95
CA THR A 546 13.04 -1.39 22.21
C THR A 546 12.66 -0.74 20.89
N GLN A 547 11.39 -0.89 20.51
CA GLN A 547 10.79 -0.16 19.40
C GLN A 547 10.76 1.32 19.78
N VAL A 548 11.68 2.11 19.23
CA VAL A 548 11.68 3.56 19.42
C VAL A 548 10.59 4.12 18.51
N SER A 549 9.42 4.40 19.07
CA SER A 549 8.37 5.11 18.37
C SER A 549 8.72 6.61 18.36
N SER A 550 8.60 7.24 17.19
CA SER A 550 8.80 8.68 17.05
C SER A 550 7.70 9.39 17.85
N GLY A 551 8.09 10.15 18.88
CA GLY A 551 7.17 10.94 19.69
C GLY A 551 6.36 11.93 18.85
N GLY A 552 5.18 12.31 19.35
CA GLY A 552 4.33 13.33 18.73
C GLY A 552 4.71 14.75 19.15
N THR A 553 4.31 15.75 18.37
CA THR A 553 4.34 17.16 18.79
C THR A 553 2.95 17.60 19.22
N LEU A 554 2.81 17.98 20.49
CA LEU A 554 1.56 18.48 21.07
C LEU A 554 1.70 19.96 21.47
N PRO A 555 0.61 20.73 21.49
CA PRO A 555 0.60 22.09 22.03
C PRO A 555 1.04 22.12 23.51
N TYR A 556 1.83 23.13 23.90
CA TYR A 556 2.34 23.28 25.27
C TYR A 556 1.20 23.28 26.31
N ALA A 557 0.06 23.90 26.02
CA ALA A 557 -1.08 23.94 26.93
C ALA A 557 -1.70 22.56 27.19
N GLU A 558 -1.74 21.68 26.19
CA GLU A 558 -2.27 20.31 26.31
C GLU A 558 -1.32 19.44 27.13
N VAL A 559 -0.01 19.55 26.87
CA VAL A 559 1.03 18.88 27.65
C VAL A 559 1.04 19.38 29.10
N TYR A 560 0.93 20.70 29.32
CA TYR A 560 0.86 21.25 30.67
C TYR A 560 -0.35 20.69 31.44
N GLY A 561 -1.52 20.60 30.80
CA GLY A 561 -2.73 20.03 31.41
C GLY A 561 -2.54 18.59 31.90
N GLU A 562 -2.04 17.71 31.03
CA GLU A 562 -1.84 16.28 31.34
C GLU A 562 -0.85 16.09 32.50
N TYR A 563 0.27 16.83 32.50
CA TYR A 563 1.28 16.74 33.56
C TYR A 563 0.83 17.39 34.87
N ALA A 564 0.07 18.48 34.82
CA ALA A 564 -0.48 19.13 36.01
C ALA A 564 -1.55 18.25 36.68
N GLU A 565 -2.40 17.58 35.90
CA GLU A 565 -3.39 16.63 36.41
C GLU A 565 -2.72 15.41 37.04
N PHE A 566 -1.73 14.82 36.35
CA PHE A 566 -0.93 13.71 36.90
C PHE A 566 -0.21 14.10 38.21
N ALA A 567 0.34 15.32 38.28
CA ALA A 567 0.98 15.83 39.48
C ALA A 567 -0.01 16.00 40.64
N ARG A 568 -1.22 16.51 40.37
CA ARG A 568 -2.30 16.62 41.38
C ARG A 568 -2.76 15.25 41.87
N GLU A 569 -2.99 14.32 40.95
CA GLU A 569 -3.41 12.95 41.27
C GLU A 569 -2.33 12.22 42.09
N SER A 570 -1.05 12.41 41.74
CA SER A 570 0.09 11.84 42.48
C SER A 570 0.29 12.48 43.87
N MET A 571 -0.06 13.76 44.04
CA MET A 571 -0.10 14.43 45.34
C MET A 571 -1.26 13.92 46.22
N GLU A 572 -2.44 13.70 45.63
CA GLU A 572 -3.62 13.20 46.34
C GLU A 572 -3.51 11.71 46.74
N LYS A 573 -2.87 10.89 45.90
CA LYS A 573 -2.69 9.44 46.15
C LYS A 573 -1.56 9.11 47.13
N GLY A 574 -0.86 10.10 47.68
CA GLY A 574 -0.09 9.99 48.91
C GLY A 574 1.22 9.18 48.80
N SER A 575 2.28 9.80 48.26
CA SER A 575 3.66 9.35 48.49
C SER A 575 4.71 10.47 48.65
N ILE A 576 4.29 11.74 48.59
CA ILE A 576 5.20 12.89 48.63
C ILE A 576 5.02 13.65 49.96
N PRO A 577 6.08 13.85 50.77
CA PRO A 577 6.03 14.66 52.00
C PRO A 577 5.54 16.08 51.75
N SER A 578 4.84 16.68 52.72
CA SER A 578 4.19 18.00 52.63
C SER A 578 5.10 19.11 52.10
N ASP A 579 6.37 19.11 52.52
CA ASP A 579 7.33 20.15 52.17
C ASP A 579 7.66 20.17 50.67
N TYR A 580 7.52 19.03 49.99
CA TYR A 580 7.73 18.92 48.54
C TYR A 580 6.46 19.19 47.74
N GLN A 581 5.26 19.06 48.35
CA GLN A 581 4.00 19.38 47.68
C GLN A 581 3.89 20.87 47.36
N GLU A 582 4.35 21.72 48.28
CA GLU A 582 4.34 23.18 48.10
C GLU A 582 5.25 23.60 46.93
N VAL A 583 6.43 22.98 46.84
CA VAL A 583 7.42 23.25 45.77
C VAL A 583 6.90 22.82 44.40
N VAL A 584 6.24 21.65 44.33
CA VAL A 584 5.65 21.15 43.08
C VAL A 584 4.49 22.05 42.63
N LYS A 585 3.62 22.48 43.55
CA LYS A 585 2.54 23.44 43.23
C LYS A 585 3.09 24.75 42.70
N GLN A 586 4.09 25.31 43.37
CA GLN A 586 4.72 26.56 42.96
C GLN A 586 5.43 26.45 41.61
N TYR A 587 6.02 25.30 41.31
CA TYR A 587 6.64 25.03 40.01
C TYR A 587 5.60 25.05 38.87
N PHE A 588 4.49 24.32 38.99
CA PHE A 588 3.46 24.29 37.95
C PHE A 588 2.78 25.65 37.78
N SER A 589 2.49 26.39 38.85
CA SER A 589 1.95 27.76 38.76
C SER A 589 2.87 28.76 38.05
N ASN A 590 4.20 28.56 38.10
CA ASN A 590 5.14 29.46 37.42
C ASN A 590 5.30 29.19 35.93
N ILE A 591 4.84 28.03 35.44
CA ILE A 591 4.98 27.59 34.05
C ILE A 591 3.61 27.44 33.36
N GLU A 592 2.54 27.91 34.00
CA GLU A 592 1.19 27.94 33.44
C GLU A 592 1.17 28.79 32.15
N PRO A 593 0.60 28.30 31.05
CA PRO A 593 0.49 29.07 29.82
C PRO A 593 -0.43 30.30 30.02
N ASP A 594 -0.01 31.45 29.48
CA ASP A 594 -0.73 32.74 29.53
C ASP A 594 -2.09 32.73 28.80
#